data_AF-A0A3D5RPQ4-F1
#
_entry.id   AF-A0A3D5RPQ4-F1
#
_cell.length_a   1.000
_cell.length_b   1.000
_cell.length_c   1.000
_cell.angle_alpha   90.00
_cell.angle_beta   90.00
_cell.angle_gamma   90.00
#
_symmetry.space_group_name_H-M   'P 1'
#
loop_
_entity.id
_entity.type
_entity.pdbx_description
1 polymer ?
#
loop_
_entity_poly.entity_id
_entity_poly.type
_entity_poly.pdbx_seq_one_letter_code
_entity_poly.pdbx_strand_id
1 'polypeptide(L)'
;GINDGAAVVLVMSAAEAKKRGLKPMARIASWAQAGVDPAVMGTGPIPASRKALKKAGWSASDLELIEANEAFAAQSLAVCNDLGFDPNKVNVNGGAIALGHPIGASGCRILVTLLHELQKRDAKRGLATLCIGGGM
;
A
#
# COMPACT_ATOMS: atom_id res chain seq x y z
N GLY A 1 -8.84 -14.93 8.07
CA GLY A 1 -8.35 -16.32 8.12
C GLY A 1 -6.84 -16.33 8.28
N ILE A 2 -6.24 -17.50 8.49
CA ILE A 2 -4.79 -17.69 8.35
C ILE A 2 -4.57 -18.24 6.95
N ASN A 3 -3.58 -17.71 6.24
CA ASN A 3 -3.37 -17.98 4.82
C ASN A 3 -1.90 -18.19 4.53
N ASP A 4 -1.63 -19.00 3.50
CA ASP A 4 -0.31 -19.24 2.96
C ASP A 4 -0.13 -18.47 1.66
N GLY A 5 1.09 -17.99 1.39
CA GLY A 5 1.40 -17.29 0.15
C GLY A 5 2.75 -16.61 0.15
N ALA A 6 3.22 -16.27 -1.06
CA ALA A 6 4.45 -15.54 -1.31
C ALA A 6 4.20 -14.47 -2.39
N ALA A 7 4.96 -13.37 -2.32
CA ALA A 7 4.96 -12.32 -3.33
C ALA A 7 6.37 -11.73 -3.44
N VAL A 8 6.79 -11.42 -4.67
CA VAL A 8 8.15 -10.96 -4.99
C VAL A 8 8.09 -9.78 -5.94
N VAL A 9 9.00 -8.82 -5.75
CA VAL A 9 9.24 -7.71 -6.67
C VAL A 9 10.73 -7.62 -7.00
N LEU A 10 11.05 -7.25 -8.24
CA LEU A 10 12.42 -6.93 -8.65
C LEU A 10 12.62 -5.42 -8.63
N VAL A 11 13.60 -4.95 -7.85
CA VAL A 11 13.91 -3.52 -7.70
C VAL A 11 15.29 -3.24 -8.29
N MET A 12 15.39 -2.15 -9.05
CA MET A 12 16.63 -1.70 -9.69
C MET A 12 16.72 -0.17 -9.64
N SER A 13 17.94 0.34 -9.77
CA SER A 13 18.11 1.76 -10.13
C SER A 13 17.62 1.99 -11.56
N ALA A 14 17.17 3.23 -11.85
CA ALA A 14 16.74 3.58 -13.21
C ALA A 14 17.88 3.43 -14.24
N ALA A 15 19.12 3.70 -13.83
CA ALA A 15 20.29 3.54 -14.68
C ALA A 15 20.53 2.06 -15.04
N GLU A 16 20.38 1.14 -14.08
CA GLU A 16 20.58 -0.29 -14.33
C GLU A 16 19.44 -0.88 -15.18
N ALA A 17 18.19 -0.48 -14.91
CA ALA A 17 17.06 -0.87 -15.75
C ALA A 17 17.27 -0.42 -17.21
N LYS A 18 17.73 0.82 -17.43
CA LYS A 18 18.06 1.35 -18.76
C LYS A 18 19.22 0.58 -19.40
N LYS A 19 20.30 0.30 -18.67
CA LYS A 19 21.46 -0.47 -19.15
C LYS A 19 21.06 -1.86 -19.64
N ARG A 20 20.06 -2.48 -18.98
CA ARG A 20 19.54 -3.81 -19.33
C ARG A 20 18.39 -3.80 -20.34
N GLY A 21 17.93 -2.63 -20.80
CA GLY A 21 16.78 -2.53 -21.69
C GLY A 21 15.45 -2.95 -21.06
N LEU A 22 15.35 -2.93 -19.73
CA LEU A 22 14.14 -3.31 -19.01
C LEU A 22 13.20 -2.11 -18.88
N LYS A 23 11.90 -2.32 -19.15
CA LYS A 23 10.85 -1.32 -18.93
C LYS A 23 10.33 -1.43 -17.49
N PRO A 24 10.56 -0.44 -16.60
CA PRO A 24 10.05 -0.50 -15.23
C PRO A 24 8.52 -0.47 -15.20
N MET A 25 7.92 -1.23 -14.26
CA MET A 25 6.47 -1.18 -14.04
C MET A 25 6.02 0.14 -13.40
N ALA A 26 6.82 0.65 -12.45
CA ALA A 26 6.58 1.89 -11.74
C ALA A 26 7.90 2.43 -11.15
N ARG A 27 7.83 3.61 -10.53
CA ARG A 27 8.90 4.20 -9.73
C ARG A 27 8.41 4.39 -8.31
N ILE A 28 9.24 4.03 -7.32
CA ILE A 28 8.96 4.33 -5.91
C ILE A 28 9.12 5.85 -5.71
N ALA A 29 8.01 6.54 -5.46
CA ALA A 29 8.01 7.99 -5.26
C ALA A 29 8.54 8.38 -3.87
N SER A 30 8.13 7.65 -2.84
CA SER A 30 8.58 7.80 -1.47
C SER A 30 8.17 6.58 -0.64
N TRP A 31 8.62 6.51 0.61
CA TRP A 31 8.13 5.58 1.62
C TRP A 31 8.31 6.15 3.03
N ALA A 32 7.56 5.63 3.98
CA ALA A 32 7.69 5.99 5.39
C ALA A 32 7.22 4.88 6.32
N GLN A 33 7.72 4.92 7.55
CA GLN A 33 7.25 4.17 8.70
C GLN A 33 6.94 5.16 9.85
N ALA A 34 6.01 4.79 10.72
CA ALA A 34 5.62 5.55 11.89
C ALA A 34 5.19 4.60 13.01
N GLY A 35 5.26 5.07 14.26
CA GLY A 35 4.75 4.32 15.41
C GLY A 35 3.46 4.94 15.94
N VAL A 36 2.62 4.12 16.56
CA VAL A 36 1.41 4.49 17.31
C VAL A 36 1.37 3.70 18.62
N ASP A 37 0.46 4.05 19.52
CA ASP A 37 0.23 3.25 20.72
C ASP A 37 -0.20 1.81 20.33
N PRO A 38 0.45 0.75 20.86
CA PRO A 38 0.09 -0.64 20.59
C PRO A 38 -1.39 -0.97 20.79
N ALA A 39 -2.08 -0.30 21.71
CA ALA A 39 -3.51 -0.50 21.96
C ALA A 39 -4.40 -0.10 20.77
N VAL A 40 -3.90 0.78 19.90
CA VAL A 40 -4.57 1.22 18.66
C VAL A 40 -3.72 0.90 17.42
N MET A 41 -2.95 -0.18 17.46
CA MET A 41 -2.00 -0.56 16.40
C MET A 41 -2.55 -0.50 14.97
N GLY A 42 -3.86 -0.76 14.79
CA GLY A 42 -4.54 -0.70 13.49
C GLY A 42 -4.48 0.68 12.82
N THR A 43 -4.16 1.73 13.58
CA THR A 43 -4.06 3.12 13.10
C THR A 43 -2.67 3.49 12.55
N GLY A 44 -1.66 2.61 12.66
CA GLY A 44 -0.30 2.82 12.10
C GLY A 44 -0.25 3.33 10.65
N PRO A 45 -1.12 2.86 9.73
CA PRO A 45 -1.22 3.38 8.37
C PRO A 45 -1.45 4.89 8.27
N ILE A 46 -2.11 5.52 9.24
CA ILE A 46 -2.46 6.95 9.20
C ILE A 46 -1.19 7.82 9.19
N PRO A 47 -0.34 7.80 10.24
CA PRO A 47 0.87 8.62 10.25
C PRO A 47 1.89 8.15 9.20
N ALA A 48 1.96 6.85 8.91
CA ALA A 48 2.85 6.32 7.87
C ALA A 48 2.49 6.88 6.48
N SER A 49 1.21 6.85 6.11
CA SER A 49 0.73 7.35 4.82
C SER A 49 0.89 8.85 4.70
N ARG A 50 0.51 9.63 5.73
CA ARG A 50 0.73 11.09 5.74
C ARG A 50 2.20 11.46 5.54
N LYS A 51 3.11 10.74 6.21
CA LYS A 51 4.55 10.97 6.10
C LYS A 51 5.10 10.60 4.72
N ALA A 52 4.65 9.49 4.13
CA ALA A 52 5.02 9.11 2.77
C ALA A 52 4.53 10.14 1.74
N LEU A 53 3.23 10.47 1.78
CA LEU A 53 2.64 11.47 0.88
C LEU A 53 3.33 12.82 0.98
N LYS A 54 3.62 13.29 2.19
CA LYS A 54 4.41 14.52 2.41
C LYS A 54 5.80 14.46 1.77
N LYS A 55 6.52 13.34 1.89
CA LYS A 55 7.84 13.15 1.25
C LYS A 55 7.75 13.14 -0.29
N ALA A 56 6.65 12.63 -0.84
CA ALA A 56 6.40 12.65 -2.29
C ALA A 56 5.90 14.01 -2.80
N GLY A 57 5.52 14.92 -1.90
CA GLY A 57 4.85 16.19 -2.25
C GLY A 57 3.42 15.99 -2.74
N TRP A 58 2.74 14.94 -2.25
CA TRP A 58 1.38 14.57 -2.65
C TRP A 58 0.39 14.73 -1.49
N SER A 59 -0.88 14.85 -1.85
CA SER A 59 -2.05 14.79 -0.99
C SER A 59 -2.79 13.44 -1.17
N ALA A 60 -3.76 13.13 -0.32
CA ALA A 60 -4.61 11.95 -0.51
C ALA A 60 -5.43 12.02 -1.81
N SER A 61 -5.87 13.22 -2.21
CA SER A 61 -6.63 13.44 -3.45
C SER A 61 -5.81 13.22 -4.73
N ASP A 62 -4.48 13.28 -4.64
CA ASP A 62 -3.58 12.96 -5.75
C ASP A 62 -3.51 11.46 -6.07
N LEU A 63 -4.03 10.61 -5.19
CA LEU A 63 -4.02 9.16 -5.37
C LEU A 63 -5.17 8.72 -6.27
N GLU A 64 -4.85 7.82 -7.19
CA GLU A 64 -5.80 7.22 -8.13
C GLU A 64 -6.19 5.81 -7.69
N LEU A 65 -5.29 5.10 -7.02
CA LEU A 65 -5.52 3.77 -6.44
C LEU A 65 -4.83 3.64 -5.08
N ILE A 66 -5.49 2.97 -4.15
CA ILE A 66 -5.00 2.74 -2.80
C ILE A 66 -5.19 1.26 -2.46
N GLU A 67 -4.12 0.62 -2.01
CA GLU A 67 -4.18 -0.68 -1.37
C GLU A 67 -3.89 -0.50 0.13
N ALA A 68 -4.93 -0.57 0.94
CA ALA A 68 -4.87 -0.48 2.40
C ALA A 68 -5.22 -1.85 3.00
N ASN A 69 -4.23 -2.55 3.56
CA ASN A 69 -4.42 -3.93 4.00
C ASN A 69 -5.56 -4.06 5.03
N GLU A 70 -6.46 -5.00 4.77
CA GLU A 70 -7.66 -5.21 5.57
C GLU A 70 -7.42 -6.27 6.66
N ALA A 71 -6.55 -5.96 7.63
CA ALA A 71 -6.35 -6.87 8.77
C ALA A 71 -7.66 -7.11 9.52
N PHE A 72 -8.45 -6.05 9.69
CA PHE A 72 -9.81 -6.06 10.20
C PHE A 72 -10.64 -4.99 9.49
N ALA A 73 -11.97 -5.16 9.43
CA ALA A 73 -12.87 -4.15 8.86
C ALA A 73 -12.84 -2.84 9.67
N ALA A 74 -12.87 -2.94 11.01
CA ALA A 74 -12.88 -1.78 11.90
C ALA A 74 -11.65 -0.87 11.69
N GLN A 75 -10.44 -1.44 11.64
CA GLN A 75 -9.23 -0.65 11.39
C GLN A 75 -9.21 -0.05 9.97
N SER A 76 -9.70 -0.78 8.98
CA SER A 76 -9.71 -0.31 7.58
C SER A 76 -10.60 0.93 7.45
N LEU A 77 -11.81 0.87 8.04
CA LEU A 77 -12.72 2.00 8.09
C LEU A 77 -12.12 3.20 8.82
N ALA A 78 -11.47 2.97 9.97
CA ALA A 78 -10.82 4.04 10.73
C ALA A 78 -9.71 4.74 9.92
N VAL A 79 -8.84 3.97 9.27
CA VAL A 79 -7.75 4.48 8.42
C VAL A 79 -8.29 5.25 7.22
N CYS A 80 -9.27 4.69 6.50
CA CYS A 80 -9.82 5.33 5.31
C CYS A 80 -10.53 6.65 5.66
N ASN A 81 -11.29 6.66 6.75
CA ASN A 81 -12.00 7.86 7.21
C ASN A 81 -11.03 8.98 7.62
N ASP A 82 -9.99 8.66 8.41
CA ASP A 82 -9.03 9.66 8.91
C ASP A 82 -8.14 10.25 7.79
N LEU A 83 -7.79 9.43 6.79
CA LEU A 83 -7.02 9.87 5.64
C LEU A 83 -7.87 10.51 4.53
N GLY A 84 -9.20 10.47 4.65
CA GLY A 84 -10.13 10.99 3.66
C GLY A 84 -10.00 10.28 2.31
N PHE A 85 -9.78 8.96 2.33
CA PHE A 85 -9.69 8.17 1.11
C PHE A 85 -11.04 8.04 0.43
N ASP A 86 -11.05 8.17 -0.90
CA ASP A 86 -12.21 7.86 -1.72
C ASP A 86 -12.44 6.35 -1.75
N PRO A 87 -13.58 5.83 -1.25
CA PRO A 87 -13.85 4.39 -1.22
C PRO A 87 -13.81 3.73 -2.60
N ASN A 88 -14.06 4.48 -3.68
CA ASN A 88 -14.01 3.94 -5.05
C ASN A 88 -12.58 3.71 -5.56
N LYS A 89 -11.57 4.17 -4.81
CA LYS A 89 -10.15 4.03 -5.13
C LYS A 89 -9.42 3.07 -4.20
N VAL A 90 -10.04 2.66 -3.08
CA VAL A 90 -9.44 1.77 -2.07
C VAL A 90 -9.79 0.32 -2.37
N ASN A 91 -8.80 -0.56 -2.42
CA ASN A 91 -8.94 -2.01 -2.54
C ASN A 91 -9.94 -2.42 -3.64
N VAL A 92 -9.82 -1.80 -4.82
CA VAL A 92 -10.80 -1.93 -5.92
C VAL A 92 -10.96 -3.35 -6.47
N ASN A 93 -10.03 -4.25 -6.15
CA ASN A 93 -10.05 -5.66 -6.52
C ASN A 93 -10.32 -6.58 -5.31
N GLY A 94 -10.84 -6.02 -4.20
CA GLY A 94 -10.97 -6.71 -2.92
C GLY A 94 -9.68 -6.69 -2.09
N GLY A 95 -9.81 -6.92 -0.79
CA GLY A 95 -8.68 -6.91 0.14
C GLY A 95 -8.56 -8.18 0.98
N ALA A 96 -7.78 -8.10 2.06
CA ALA A 96 -7.38 -9.24 2.86
C ALA A 96 -8.54 -9.94 3.61
N ILE A 97 -9.70 -9.28 3.77
CA ILE A 97 -10.90 -9.94 4.32
C ILE A 97 -11.35 -11.06 3.38
N ALA A 98 -11.32 -10.81 2.07
CA ALA A 98 -11.71 -11.79 1.05
C ALA A 98 -10.52 -12.66 0.58
N LEU A 99 -9.37 -12.04 0.33
CA LEU A 99 -8.20 -12.66 -0.31
C LEU A 99 -7.25 -13.34 0.68
N GLY A 100 -7.36 -13.03 1.97
CA GLY A 100 -6.49 -13.56 3.00
C GLY A 100 -5.24 -12.73 3.28
N HIS A 101 -4.56 -13.10 4.38
CA HIS A 101 -3.43 -12.35 4.94
C HIS A 101 -2.24 -13.26 5.30
N PRO A 102 -1.45 -13.75 4.31
CA PRO A 102 -0.17 -14.38 4.59
C PRO A 102 0.81 -13.32 5.12
N ILE A 103 1.02 -13.28 6.44
CA ILE A 103 1.58 -12.13 7.17
C ILE A 103 2.86 -11.57 6.51
N GLY A 104 3.88 -12.41 6.34
CA GLY A 104 5.17 -12.00 5.77
C GLY A 104 5.12 -11.61 4.29
N ALA A 105 4.13 -12.09 3.54
CA ALA A 105 3.98 -11.81 2.11
C ALA A 105 3.04 -10.63 1.82
N SER A 106 2.15 -10.27 2.75
CA SER A 106 1.00 -9.39 2.46
C SER A 106 1.38 -7.98 2.04
N GLY A 107 2.44 -7.41 2.60
CA GLY A 107 2.93 -6.08 2.19
C GLY A 107 3.41 -6.06 0.73
N CYS A 108 4.13 -7.10 0.31
CA CYS A 108 4.53 -7.25 -1.09
C CYS A 108 3.31 -7.60 -1.98
N ARG A 109 2.40 -8.45 -1.49
CA ARG A 109 1.20 -8.87 -2.22
C ARG A 109 0.27 -7.69 -2.56
N ILE A 110 0.00 -6.79 -1.61
CA ILE A 110 -0.78 -5.57 -1.91
C ILE A 110 -0.05 -4.65 -2.89
N LEU A 111 1.28 -4.54 -2.79
CA LEU A 111 2.07 -3.75 -3.73
C LEU A 111 2.00 -4.33 -5.16
N VAL A 112 2.12 -5.65 -5.30
CA VAL A 112 1.96 -6.34 -6.59
C VAL A 112 0.56 -6.06 -7.16
N THR A 113 -0.48 -6.18 -6.35
CA THR A 113 -1.87 -5.89 -6.76
C THR A 113 -2.00 -4.45 -7.26
N LEU A 114 -1.48 -3.49 -6.50
CA LEU A 114 -1.47 -2.06 -6.86
C LEU A 114 -0.77 -1.81 -8.20
N LEU A 115 0.42 -2.38 -8.40
CA LEU A 115 1.22 -2.17 -9.61
C LEU A 115 0.49 -2.66 -10.86
N HIS A 116 -0.13 -3.84 -10.79
CA HIS A 116 -0.90 -4.38 -11.90
C HIS A 116 -2.16 -3.57 -12.18
N GLU A 117 -2.87 -3.10 -11.15
CA GLU A 117 -4.09 -2.31 -11.34
C GLU A 117 -3.79 -0.91 -11.88
N LEU A 118 -2.70 -0.27 -11.43
CA LEU A 118 -2.23 1.00 -12.01
C LEU A 118 -1.97 0.86 -13.51
N GLN A 119 -1.28 -0.20 -13.93
CA GLN A 119 -1.03 -0.47 -15.35
C GLN A 119 -2.32 -0.74 -16.12
N LYS A 120 -3.22 -1.56 -15.57
CA LYS A 120 -4.49 -1.92 -16.20
C LYS A 120 -5.38 -0.69 -16.46
N ARG A 121 -5.35 0.29 -15.56
CA ARG A 121 -6.15 1.54 -15.65
C ARG A 121 -5.40 2.72 -16.26
N ASP A 122 -4.14 2.54 -16.67
CA ASP A 122 -3.21 3.62 -17.02
C ASP A 122 -3.09 4.74 -15.96
N ALA A 123 -3.35 4.40 -14.70
CA ALA A 123 -3.24 5.32 -13.56
C ALA A 123 -1.77 5.51 -13.15
N LYS A 124 -1.44 6.67 -12.58
CA LYS A 124 -0.06 7.12 -12.36
C LYS A 124 0.36 7.10 -10.89
N ARG A 125 -0.58 7.31 -9.96
CA ARG A 125 -0.28 7.47 -8.53
C ARG A 125 -1.05 6.49 -7.67
N GLY A 126 -0.30 5.66 -6.94
CA GLY A 126 -0.87 4.72 -5.99
C GLY A 126 -0.15 4.69 -4.64
N LEU A 127 -0.86 4.22 -3.62
CA LEU A 127 -0.34 4.03 -2.27
C LEU A 127 -0.64 2.61 -1.79
N ALA A 128 0.38 1.91 -1.28
CA ALA A 128 0.23 0.67 -0.53
C ALA A 128 0.54 0.93 0.96
N THR A 129 -0.35 0.54 1.87
CA THR A 129 -0.21 0.80 3.32
C THR A 129 -0.79 -0.33 4.16
N LEU A 130 -0.22 -0.58 5.34
CA LEU A 130 -0.58 -1.70 6.21
C LEU A 130 -0.26 -1.41 7.68
N CYS A 131 -1.06 -1.93 8.60
CA CYS A 131 -0.81 -1.87 10.03
C CYS A 131 0.09 -3.02 10.48
N ILE A 132 0.83 -2.83 11.56
CA ILE A 132 1.76 -3.82 12.09
C ILE A 132 1.53 -4.00 13.60
N GLY A 133 1.58 -5.26 14.04
CA GLY A 133 1.52 -5.61 15.47
C GLY A 133 2.57 -4.86 16.28
N GLY A 134 2.18 -4.39 17.47
CA GLY A 134 3.04 -3.57 18.32
C GLY A 134 3.02 -2.07 17.99
N GLY A 135 2.15 -1.63 17.07
CA GLY A 135 1.91 -0.22 16.81
C GLY A 135 2.86 0.41 15.80
N MET A 136 3.05 -0.24 14.64
CA MET A 136 3.82 0.30 13.52
C MET A 136 3.02 0.34 12.21
#